data_AF-A0A9E0MJK1-F1
#
_entry.id   AF-A0A9E0MJK1-F1
#
_cell.length_a   1.000
_cell.length_b   1.000
_cell.length_c   1.000
_cell.angle_alpha   90.00
_cell.angle_beta   90.00
_cell.angle_gamma   90.00
#
_symmetry.space_group_name_H-M   'P 1'
#
loop_
_entity.id
_entity.type
_entity.pdbx_description
1 polymer ?
#
loop_
_entity_poly.entity_id
_entity_poly.type
_entity_poly.pdbx_seq_one_letter_code
_entity_poly.pdbx_strand_id
1 'polypeptide(L)'
;MRQFTYGLVAVVLSLAAVGCKDKPKAGAAAAIKVDESAEQALIARRDALLKSRQGLADEKAKLDAERARIAAEGGDTAEVDQRVQELATKEAALTNQESDIVEQLMEERKTLLAAATGGADATAQVAGREAATAAREKAIATREDRVAQREAVLAQRERELAQREKETCGAGGGTTTIIQTVDPKGGKHSRSEVDSAFGKAKAEMQTKGILMDDLPGPVRELYKDTSEALKENDLGTAYVTATQLYRQVKGLDVDKDFVQAKSYRLSALAKRRSLPDGDQKAVSELLGSATELFVDGKYGAANKKLNAIYPYLSK
;
A
#
# COMPACT_ATOMS: atom_id res chain seq x y z
N MET A 1 -25.63 38.15 2.28
CA MET A 1 -25.37 38.25 3.73
C MET A 1 -25.75 36.93 4.41
N ARG A 2 -24.78 36.06 4.67
CA ARG A 2 -24.89 34.95 5.63
C ARG A 2 -23.53 34.87 6.33
N GLN A 3 -23.48 35.41 7.53
CA GLN A 3 -22.31 35.42 8.39
C GLN A 3 -22.16 34.03 9.01
N PHE A 4 -21.10 33.30 8.66
CA PHE A 4 -20.67 32.14 9.44
C PHE A 4 -19.59 32.61 10.43
N THR A 5 -20.02 32.80 11.67
CA THR A 5 -19.18 33.06 12.83
C THR A 5 -18.29 31.83 13.10
N TYR A 6 -16.99 31.93 12.83
CA TYR A 6 -16.02 30.93 13.23
C TYR A 6 -15.65 31.15 14.71
N GLY A 7 -16.08 30.22 15.55
CA GLY A 7 -15.77 30.18 16.98
C GLY A 7 -14.27 30.00 17.20
N LEU A 8 -13.65 30.99 17.83
CA LEU A 8 -12.26 30.98 18.26
C LEU A 8 -12.21 30.22 19.60
N VAL A 9 -11.82 28.94 19.58
CA VAL A 9 -11.59 28.16 20.79
C VAL A 9 -10.13 28.31 21.20
N ALA A 10 -9.86 29.30 22.05
CA ALA A 10 -8.59 29.44 22.75
C ALA A 10 -8.63 28.59 24.03
N VAL A 11 -7.91 27.47 24.05
CA VAL A 11 -7.69 26.69 25.28
C VAL A 11 -6.44 27.23 25.96
N VAL A 12 -6.67 27.99 27.03
CA VAL A 12 -5.63 28.49 27.95
C VAL A 12 -5.19 27.35 28.85
N LEU A 13 -3.90 27.02 28.80
CA LEU A 13 -3.25 26.03 29.67
C LEU A 13 -2.79 26.75 30.95
N SER A 14 -3.52 26.57 32.06
CA SER A 14 -3.10 27.05 33.38
C SER A 14 -3.16 25.90 34.39
N LEU A 15 -2.01 25.26 34.60
CA LEU A 15 -1.76 24.33 35.70
C LEU A 15 -1.40 25.13 36.96
N ALA A 16 -2.37 25.31 37.85
CA ALA A 16 -2.14 25.81 39.19
C ALA A 16 -1.57 24.69 40.07
N ALA A 17 -0.35 24.90 40.56
CA ALA A 17 0.24 24.09 41.63
C ALA A 17 -0.44 24.45 42.96
N VAL A 18 -1.14 23.50 43.58
CA VAL A 18 -1.58 23.58 44.99
C VAL A 18 -0.78 22.57 45.78
N GLY A 19 0.12 23.07 46.62
CA GLY A 19 0.80 22.28 47.64
C GLY A 19 -0.07 22.15 48.89
N CYS A 20 -0.22 20.92 49.39
CA CYS A 20 -0.53 20.65 50.78
C CYS A 20 0.30 19.45 51.26
N LYS A 21 0.84 19.63 52.45
CA LYS A 21 1.88 18.87 53.14
C LYS A 21 1.19 17.86 54.04
N ASP A 22 1.32 16.55 53.76
CA ASP A 22 1.36 15.47 54.76
C ASP A 22 1.68 14.12 54.09
N LYS A 23 2.65 13.37 54.64
CA LYS A 23 3.04 12.04 54.18
C LYS A 23 2.14 10.98 54.82
N PRO A 24 1.73 9.97 54.04
CA PRO A 24 2.21 8.62 54.31
C PRO A 24 2.81 7.94 53.08
N LYS A 25 3.74 7.02 53.32
CA LYS A 25 4.44 6.20 52.31
C LYS A 25 3.48 5.20 51.65
N ALA A 26 3.37 5.23 50.32
CA ALA A 26 3.09 4.06 49.48
C ALA A 26 3.30 4.40 48.00
N GLY A 27 4.01 3.54 47.27
CA GLY A 27 4.02 3.43 45.81
C GLY A 27 4.62 4.61 45.04
N ALA A 28 5.70 4.36 44.31
CA ALA A 28 6.12 5.26 43.25
C ALA A 28 4.96 5.42 42.25
N ALA A 29 4.22 6.53 42.35
CA ALA A 29 3.39 6.99 41.27
C ALA A 29 4.35 7.21 40.10
N ALA A 30 4.32 6.31 39.14
CA ALA A 30 5.03 6.47 37.89
C ALA A 30 4.54 7.81 37.31
N ALA A 31 5.40 8.82 37.35
CA ALA A 31 5.14 10.06 36.64
C ALA A 31 4.86 9.66 35.19
N ILE A 32 3.62 9.86 34.74
CA ILE A 32 3.25 9.70 33.35
C ILE A 32 4.12 10.71 32.61
N LYS A 33 5.21 10.24 32.04
CA LYS A 33 6.05 11.04 31.17
C LYS A 33 5.19 11.30 29.94
N VAL A 34 4.60 12.49 29.87
CA VAL A 34 4.08 13.01 28.61
C VAL A 34 5.27 13.03 27.67
N ASP A 35 5.13 12.34 26.54
CA ASP A 35 6.16 12.34 25.52
C ASP A 35 6.21 13.75 24.92
N GLU A 36 7.15 14.56 25.40
CA GLU A 36 7.37 15.93 24.96
C GLU A 36 7.55 16.02 23.43
N SER A 37 8.01 14.95 22.78
CA SER A 37 8.16 14.88 21.33
C SER A 37 6.82 14.76 20.59
N ALA A 38 5.86 14.04 21.18
CA ALA A 38 4.50 13.91 20.64
C ALA A 38 3.75 15.24 20.75
N GLU A 39 3.91 15.95 21.88
CA GLU A 39 3.29 17.26 22.10
C GLU A 39 3.87 18.33 21.15
N GLN A 40 5.20 18.35 20.96
CA GLN A 40 5.85 19.23 20.00
C GLN A 40 5.39 18.95 18.55
N ALA A 41 5.20 17.68 18.18
CA ALA A 41 4.70 17.31 16.86
C ALA A 41 3.26 17.79 16.62
N LEU A 42 2.41 17.76 17.65
CA LEU A 42 1.03 18.24 17.58
C LEU A 42 0.97 19.77 17.48
N ILE A 43 1.81 20.49 18.23
CA ILE A 43 1.93 21.95 18.14
C ILE A 43 2.42 22.36 16.75
N ALA A 44 3.45 21.70 16.22
CA ALA A 44 3.97 21.98 14.88
C ALA A 44 2.91 21.74 13.79
N ARG A 45 2.09 20.69 13.92
CA ARG A 45 0.97 20.41 13.01
C ARG A 45 -0.13 21.46 13.10
N ARG A 46 -0.50 21.90 14.30
CA ARG A 46 -1.45 22.99 14.52
C ARG A 46 -0.97 24.29 13.87
N ASP A 47 0.29 24.66 14.06
CA ASP A 47 0.84 25.91 13.51
C ASP A 47 0.92 25.86 11.98
N ALA A 48 1.22 24.68 11.40
CA ALA A 48 1.16 24.45 9.97
C ALA A 48 -0.26 24.62 9.40
N LEU A 49 -1.28 24.12 10.12
CA LEU A 49 -2.69 24.28 9.73
C LEU A 49 -3.14 25.74 9.79
N LEU A 50 -2.79 26.46 10.85
CA LEU A 50 -3.11 27.89 10.97
C LEU A 50 -2.47 28.71 9.83
N LYS A 51 -1.22 28.40 9.47
CA LYS A 51 -0.54 29.04 8.34
C LYS A 51 -1.20 28.70 7.00
N SER A 52 -1.64 27.46 6.82
CA SER A 52 -2.39 27.02 5.64
C SER A 52 -3.72 27.77 5.50
N ARG A 53 -4.46 27.96 6.60
CA ARG A 53 -5.71 28.73 6.61
C ARG A 53 -5.51 30.19 6.26
N GLN A 54 -4.46 30.82 6.79
CA GLN A 54 -4.12 32.20 6.44
C GLN A 54 -3.77 32.32 4.95
N GLY A 55 -2.95 31.41 4.41
CA GLY A 55 -2.61 31.40 2.98
C GLY A 55 -3.83 31.25 2.06
N LEU A 56 -4.77 30.37 2.40
CA LEU A 56 -6.00 30.17 1.62
C LEU A 56 -6.95 31.36 1.68
N ALA A 57 -7.05 32.02 2.85
CA ALA A 57 -7.84 33.25 2.99
C ALA A 57 -7.25 34.38 2.13
N ASP A 58 -5.93 34.52 2.12
CA ASP A 58 -5.23 35.53 1.30
C ASP A 58 -5.35 35.24 -0.20
N GLU A 59 -5.28 33.97 -0.61
CA GLU A 59 -5.48 33.56 -2.02
C GLU A 59 -6.92 33.81 -2.49
N LYS A 60 -7.92 33.53 -1.65
CA LYS A 60 -9.31 33.88 -1.96
C LYS A 60 -9.51 35.38 -2.12
N ALA A 61 -8.98 36.18 -1.20
CA ALA A 61 -9.08 37.63 -1.29
C ALA A 61 -8.45 38.19 -2.58
N LYS A 62 -7.34 37.58 -3.04
CA LYS A 62 -6.69 37.93 -4.31
C LYS A 62 -7.54 37.54 -5.51
N LEU A 63 -8.09 36.33 -5.54
CA LEU A 63 -8.95 35.87 -6.64
C LEU A 63 -10.27 36.65 -6.71
N ASP A 64 -10.85 37.03 -5.57
CA ASP A 64 -12.04 37.88 -5.54
C ASP A 64 -11.75 39.29 -6.09
N ALA A 65 -10.58 39.86 -5.77
CA ALA A 65 -10.14 41.15 -6.33
C ALA A 65 -9.85 41.05 -7.84
N GLU A 66 -9.23 39.95 -8.29
CA GLU A 66 -8.95 39.68 -9.70
C GLU A 66 -10.24 39.48 -10.51
N ARG A 67 -11.21 38.75 -9.94
CA ARG A 67 -12.54 38.58 -10.53
C ARG A 67 -13.27 39.91 -10.67
N ALA A 68 -13.23 40.76 -9.64
CA ALA A 68 -13.84 42.08 -9.68
C ALA A 68 -13.21 42.98 -10.76
N ARG A 69 -11.88 42.89 -10.95
CA ARG A 69 -11.17 43.62 -12.01
C ARG A 69 -11.56 43.13 -13.41
N ILE A 70 -11.53 41.81 -13.63
CA ILE A 70 -11.88 41.21 -14.93
C ILE A 70 -13.35 41.50 -15.30
N ALA A 71 -14.25 41.42 -14.32
CA ALA A 71 -15.66 41.76 -14.52
C ALA A 71 -15.87 43.26 -14.85
N ALA A 72 -15.09 44.16 -14.24
CA ALA A 72 -15.14 45.59 -14.55
C ALA A 72 -14.58 45.90 -15.96
N GLU A 73 -13.64 45.10 -16.45
CA GLU A 73 -13.09 45.18 -17.81
C GLU A 73 -13.94 44.46 -18.86
N GLY A 74 -15.04 43.79 -18.44
CA GLY A 74 -15.94 43.03 -19.32
C GLY A 74 -15.32 41.73 -19.87
N GLY A 75 -14.27 41.23 -19.23
CA GLY A 75 -13.56 40.02 -19.61
C GLY A 75 -14.19 38.73 -19.05
N ASP A 76 -13.66 37.58 -19.51
CA ASP A 76 -14.11 36.25 -19.08
C ASP A 76 -13.49 35.85 -17.73
N THR A 77 -14.34 35.52 -16.75
CA THR A 77 -13.93 35.11 -15.40
C THR A 77 -13.83 33.59 -15.22
N ALA A 78 -14.05 32.79 -16.26
CA ALA A 78 -14.11 31.33 -16.17
C ALA A 78 -12.85 30.71 -15.53
N GLU A 79 -11.65 31.22 -15.84
CA GLU A 79 -10.40 30.72 -15.26
C GLU A 79 -10.29 31.05 -13.76
N VAL A 80 -10.76 32.23 -13.34
CA VAL A 80 -10.80 32.62 -11.93
C VAL A 80 -11.83 31.80 -11.16
N ASP A 81 -12.99 31.53 -11.78
CA ASP A 81 -14.04 30.70 -11.20
C ASP A 81 -13.59 29.25 -11.01
N GLN A 82 -12.77 28.71 -11.93
CA GLN A 82 -12.15 27.39 -11.79
C GLN A 82 -11.15 27.36 -10.61
N ARG A 83 -10.30 28.39 -10.48
CA ARG A 83 -9.35 28.48 -9.35
C ARG A 83 -10.07 28.62 -8.00
N VAL A 84 -11.19 29.33 -7.94
CA VAL A 84 -12.03 29.43 -6.72
C VAL A 84 -12.63 28.06 -6.34
N GLN A 85 -13.07 27.26 -7.31
CA GLN A 85 -13.54 25.89 -7.06
C GLN A 85 -12.42 24.96 -6.57
N GLU A 86 -11.22 25.07 -7.15
CA GLU A 86 -10.05 24.32 -6.68
C GLU A 86 -9.64 24.71 -5.25
N LEU A 87 -9.72 25.99 -4.87
CA LEU A 87 -9.50 26.40 -3.48
C LEU A 87 -10.59 25.87 -2.54
N ALA A 88 -11.85 25.87 -2.96
CA ALA A 88 -12.95 25.33 -2.15
C ALA A 88 -12.79 23.82 -1.87
N THR A 89 -12.31 23.05 -2.86
CA THR A 89 -12.01 21.62 -2.66
C THR A 89 -10.82 21.39 -1.74
N LYS A 90 -9.77 22.22 -1.84
CA LYS A 90 -8.62 22.20 -0.90
C LYS A 90 -9.03 22.55 0.54
N GLU A 91 -9.90 23.54 0.73
CA GLU A 91 -10.45 23.89 2.04
C GLU A 91 -11.29 22.75 2.64
N ALA A 92 -12.13 22.11 1.85
CA ALA A 92 -12.92 20.97 2.30
C ALA A 92 -12.02 19.79 2.73
N ALA A 93 -10.96 19.52 1.97
CA ALA A 93 -9.97 18.50 2.33
C ALA A 93 -9.23 18.82 3.64
N LEU A 94 -8.82 20.08 3.83
CA LEU A 94 -8.18 20.52 5.07
C LEU A 94 -9.14 20.47 6.27
N THR A 95 -10.41 20.82 6.09
CA THR A 95 -11.43 20.74 7.15
C THR A 95 -11.66 19.29 7.63
N ASN A 96 -11.63 18.34 6.70
CA ASN A 96 -11.72 16.92 7.03
C ASN A 96 -10.46 16.44 7.79
N GLN A 97 -9.27 16.85 7.34
CA GLN A 97 -8.02 16.56 8.04
C GLN A 97 -7.97 17.17 9.45
N GLU A 98 -8.50 18.38 9.63
CA GLU A 98 -8.63 19.03 10.94
C GLU A 98 -9.55 18.24 11.87
N SER A 99 -10.69 17.77 11.36
CA SER A 99 -11.64 16.96 12.12
C SER A 99 -11.01 15.64 12.58
N ASP A 100 -10.27 14.97 11.70
CA ASP A 100 -9.54 13.74 12.01
C ASP A 100 -8.48 13.95 13.09
N ILE A 101 -7.72 15.06 13.02
CA ILE A 101 -6.68 15.38 14.00
C ILE A 101 -7.28 15.72 15.36
N VAL A 102 -8.36 16.50 15.41
CA VAL A 102 -9.05 16.83 16.67
C VAL A 102 -9.60 15.57 17.33
N GLU A 103 -10.14 14.65 16.54
CA GLU A 103 -10.68 13.39 17.06
C GLU A 103 -9.58 12.47 17.58
N GLN A 104 -8.44 12.38 16.88
CA GLN A 104 -7.25 11.65 17.35
C GLN A 104 -6.73 12.23 18.67
N LEU A 105 -6.62 13.55 18.77
CA LEU A 105 -6.14 14.24 19.97
C LEU A 105 -7.07 14.00 21.18
N MET A 106 -8.39 13.97 20.94
CA MET A 106 -9.38 13.70 21.98
C MET A 106 -9.31 12.25 22.48
N GLU A 107 -9.07 11.29 21.58
CA GLU A 107 -8.90 9.89 21.95
C GLU A 107 -7.58 9.64 22.69
N GLU A 108 -6.48 10.27 22.26
CA GLU A 108 -5.20 10.26 22.98
C GLU A 108 -5.34 10.88 24.38
N ARG A 109 -6.07 12.00 24.50
CA ARG A 109 -6.34 12.61 25.81
C ARG A 109 -7.20 11.71 26.70
N LYS A 110 -8.19 11.03 26.13
CA LYS A 110 -9.06 10.08 26.85
C LYS A 110 -8.26 8.87 27.35
N THR A 111 -7.37 8.33 26.54
CA THR A 111 -6.48 7.21 26.94
C THR A 111 -5.47 7.63 28.00
N LEU A 112 -4.88 8.83 27.90
CA LEU A 112 -4.00 9.40 28.93
C LEU A 112 -4.75 9.68 30.24
N LEU A 113 -5.99 10.17 30.17
CA LEU A 113 -6.84 10.37 31.34
C LEU A 113 -7.19 9.04 32.01
N ALA A 114 -7.54 8.02 31.22
CA ALA A 114 -7.79 6.67 31.72
C ALA A 114 -6.55 6.05 32.39
N ALA A 115 -5.36 6.27 31.81
CA ALA A 115 -4.08 5.85 32.38
C ALA A 115 -3.74 6.61 33.68
N ALA A 116 -4.03 7.91 33.74
CA ALA A 116 -3.85 8.74 34.94
C ALA A 116 -4.80 8.36 36.08
N THR A 117 -6.00 7.85 35.76
CA THR A 117 -6.95 7.32 36.74
C THR A 117 -6.72 5.84 37.09
N GLY A 118 -5.77 5.16 36.44
CA GLY A 118 -5.58 3.71 36.43
C GLY A 118 -4.95 3.07 37.68
N GLY A 119 -5.27 3.59 38.87
CA GLY A 119 -4.86 2.99 40.14
C GLY A 119 -5.85 1.99 40.76
N ALA A 120 -7.15 2.04 40.42
CA ALA A 120 -8.15 1.14 41.02
C ALA A 120 -9.46 1.13 40.23
N ASP A 121 -9.66 0.19 39.29
CA ASP A 121 -10.94 -0.53 39.11
C ASP A 121 -10.91 -1.45 37.88
N ALA A 122 -11.49 -2.66 38.02
CA ALA A 122 -11.68 -3.58 36.91
C ALA A 122 -12.53 -2.95 35.79
N THR A 123 -13.42 -2.03 36.15
CA THR A 123 -14.27 -1.23 35.25
C THR A 123 -13.44 -0.33 34.32
N ALA A 124 -12.32 0.24 34.80
CA ALA A 124 -11.44 1.07 33.99
C ALA A 124 -10.65 0.25 32.96
N GLN A 125 -10.26 -0.99 33.30
CA GLN A 125 -9.64 -1.90 32.34
C GLN A 125 -10.60 -2.36 31.25
N VAL A 126 -11.87 -2.62 31.60
CA VAL A 126 -12.91 -2.96 30.62
C VAL A 126 -13.18 -1.78 29.70
N ALA A 127 -13.34 -0.57 30.24
CA ALA A 127 -13.52 0.64 29.44
C ALA A 127 -12.33 0.91 28.49
N GLY A 128 -11.09 0.63 28.94
CA GLY A 128 -9.90 0.74 28.09
C GLY A 128 -9.87 -0.29 26.96
N ARG A 129 -10.32 -1.53 27.22
CA ARG A 129 -10.45 -2.57 26.19
C ARG A 129 -11.56 -2.24 25.19
N GLU A 130 -12.69 -1.72 25.66
CA GLU A 130 -13.79 -1.27 24.80
C GLU A 130 -13.38 -0.10 23.91
N ALA A 131 -12.68 0.91 24.47
CA ALA A 131 -12.14 2.02 23.68
C ALA A 131 -11.13 1.54 22.62
N ALA A 132 -10.23 0.63 22.98
CA ALA A 132 -9.28 0.04 22.04
C ALA A 132 -9.98 -0.79 20.94
N THR A 133 -11.11 -1.41 21.26
CA THR A 133 -11.90 -2.20 20.30
C THR A 133 -12.66 -1.27 19.35
N ALA A 134 -13.30 -0.22 19.88
CA ALA A 134 -13.95 0.82 19.07
C ALA A 134 -12.96 1.53 18.13
N ALA A 135 -11.74 1.81 18.59
CA ALA A 135 -10.70 2.39 17.76
C ALA A 135 -10.28 1.44 16.61
N ARG A 136 -10.20 0.13 16.88
CA ARG A 136 -9.92 -0.88 15.86
C ARG A 136 -11.06 -1.02 14.86
N GLU A 137 -12.31 -1.02 15.32
CA GLU A 137 -13.49 -1.07 14.45
C GLU A 137 -13.54 0.14 13.52
N LYS A 138 -13.27 1.35 14.04
CA LYS A 138 -13.18 2.56 13.22
C LYS A 138 -12.03 2.51 12.21
N ALA A 139 -10.87 1.97 12.60
CA ALA A 139 -9.74 1.76 11.70
C ALA A 139 -10.04 0.72 10.61
N ILE A 140 -10.92 -0.25 10.87
CA ILE A 140 -11.40 -1.21 9.87
C ILE A 140 -12.39 -0.52 8.93
N ALA A 141 -13.39 0.22 9.45
CA ALA A 141 -14.36 0.95 8.64
C ALA A 141 -13.69 1.93 7.66
N THR A 142 -12.70 2.69 8.12
CA THR A 142 -11.92 3.60 7.25
C THR A 142 -11.11 2.86 6.17
N ARG A 143 -10.66 1.63 6.44
CA ARG A 143 -10.01 0.79 5.43
C ARG A 143 -11.02 0.25 4.43
N GLU A 144 -12.19 -0.16 4.88
CA GLU A 144 -13.30 -0.61 4.02
C GLU A 144 -13.76 0.51 3.09
N ASP A 145 -13.93 1.74 3.59
CA ASP A 145 -14.24 2.92 2.77
C ASP A 145 -13.17 3.18 1.71
N ARG A 146 -11.89 3.06 2.07
CA ARG A 146 -10.78 3.22 1.11
C ARG A 146 -10.79 2.12 0.05
N VAL A 147 -11.16 0.90 0.40
CA VAL A 147 -11.31 -0.21 -0.56
C VAL A 147 -12.49 0.06 -1.48
N ALA A 148 -13.64 0.47 -0.94
CA ALA A 148 -14.82 0.82 -1.72
C ALA A 148 -14.54 1.98 -2.71
N GLN A 149 -13.80 3.01 -2.29
CA GLN A 149 -13.35 4.09 -3.18
C GLN A 149 -12.45 3.57 -4.31
N ARG A 150 -11.52 2.66 -4.00
CA ARG A 150 -10.64 2.05 -5.02
C ARG A 150 -11.44 1.19 -5.99
N GLU A 151 -12.40 0.42 -5.51
CA GLU A 151 -13.29 -0.38 -6.35
C GLU A 151 -14.15 0.51 -7.26
N ALA A 152 -14.65 1.64 -6.76
CA ALA A 152 -15.38 2.61 -7.57
C ALA A 152 -14.51 3.20 -8.69
N VAL A 153 -13.26 3.56 -8.39
CA VAL A 153 -12.29 4.05 -9.38
C VAL A 153 -11.95 2.98 -10.42
N LEU A 154 -11.76 1.73 -9.99
CA LEU A 154 -11.50 0.61 -10.88
C LEU A 154 -12.70 0.32 -11.79
N ALA A 155 -13.92 0.31 -11.24
CA ALA A 155 -15.15 0.13 -12.01
C ALA A 155 -15.34 1.26 -13.04
N GLN A 156 -14.99 2.50 -12.70
CA GLN A 156 -15.03 3.62 -13.64
C GLN A 156 -13.98 3.44 -14.76
N ARG A 157 -12.75 3.05 -14.40
CA ARG A 157 -11.70 2.76 -15.39
C ARG A 157 -12.08 1.60 -16.31
N GLU A 158 -12.73 0.56 -15.79
CA GLU A 158 -13.24 -0.56 -16.58
C GLU A 158 -14.34 -0.11 -17.55
N ARG A 159 -15.27 0.76 -17.11
CA ARG A 159 -16.28 1.35 -18.01
C ARG A 159 -15.64 2.19 -19.11
N GLU A 160 -14.65 3.01 -18.79
CA GLU A 160 -13.92 3.81 -19.78
C GLU A 160 -13.10 2.94 -20.75
N LEU A 161 -12.54 1.84 -20.27
CA LEU A 161 -11.85 0.86 -21.12
C LEU A 161 -12.83 0.12 -22.02
N ALA A 162 -13.97 -0.33 -21.49
CA ALA A 162 -15.02 -0.99 -22.27
C ALA A 162 -15.63 -0.04 -23.32
N GLN A 163 -15.76 1.25 -23.00
CA GLN A 163 -16.22 2.25 -23.95
C GLN A 163 -15.17 2.53 -25.03
N ARG A 164 -13.89 2.65 -24.65
CA ARG A 164 -12.79 2.73 -25.62
C ARG A 164 -12.73 1.48 -26.50
N GLU A 165 -12.89 0.29 -25.93
CA GLU A 165 -12.93 -0.97 -26.65
C GLU A 165 -14.12 -1.02 -27.62
N LYS A 166 -15.30 -0.56 -27.21
CA LYS A 166 -16.47 -0.42 -28.09
C LYS A 166 -16.21 0.56 -29.23
N GLU A 167 -15.54 1.67 -28.97
CA GLU A 167 -15.18 2.68 -29.97
C GLU A 167 -14.08 2.19 -30.92
N THR A 168 -13.12 1.40 -30.43
CA THR A 168 -12.04 0.81 -31.24
C THR A 168 -12.45 -0.46 -31.99
N CYS A 169 -13.36 -1.27 -31.44
CA CYS A 169 -13.88 -2.48 -32.08
C CYS A 169 -15.15 -2.23 -32.93
N GLY A 170 -15.87 -1.12 -32.69
CA GLY A 170 -16.95 -0.65 -33.57
C GLY A 170 -16.44 -0.02 -34.87
N ALA A 171 -15.17 0.42 -34.87
CA ALA A 171 -14.47 0.99 -36.01
C ALA A 171 -13.15 0.24 -36.28
N GLY A 172 -13.23 -1.07 -36.49
CA GLY A 172 -12.07 -1.87 -36.89
C GLY A 172 -12.06 -3.23 -36.21
N GLY A 173 -12.22 -4.28 -37.01
CA GLY A 173 -12.23 -5.67 -36.57
C GLY A 173 -11.10 -6.02 -35.59
N GLY A 174 -11.49 -6.83 -34.62
CA GLY A 174 -10.71 -7.33 -33.50
C GLY A 174 -9.20 -7.38 -33.68
N THR A 175 -8.51 -6.74 -32.74
CA THR A 175 -7.20 -7.24 -32.31
C THR A 175 -7.42 -8.58 -31.60
N THR A 176 -7.57 -9.63 -32.41
CA THR A 176 -7.14 -10.95 -32.00
C THR A 176 -5.74 -10.79 -31.42
N THR A 177 -5.54 -11.25 -30.20
CA THR A 177 -4.22 -11.70 -29.77
C THR A 177 -3.82 -12.73 -30.81
N ILE A 178 -3.04 -12.30 -31.80
CA ILE A 178 -2.39 -13.19 -32.74
C ILE A 178 -1.39 -13.95 -31.87
N ILE A 179 -1.85 -15.05 -31.27
CA ILE A 179 -1.04 -16.25 -31.23
C ILE A 179 -0.63 -16.39 -32.69
N GLN A 180 0.62 -16.04 -33.02
CA GLN A 180 1.18 -16.49 -34.28
C GLN A 180 1.20 -18.00 -34.12
N THR A 181 0.10 -18.64 -34.52
CA THR A 181 0.02 -20.07 -34.76
C THR A 181 0.95 -20.29 -35.92
N VAL A 182 2.24 -20.40 -35.61
CA VAL A 182 3.23 -20.92 -36.52
C VAL A 182 2.78 -22.33 -36.85
N ASP A 183 2.73 -22.62 -38.14
CA ASP A 183 2.35 -23.93 -38.67
C ASP A 183 3.14 -25.03 -37.93
N PRO A 184 2.49 -25.95 -37.20
CA PRO A 184 3.13 -26.83 -36.22
C PRO A 184 4.12 -27.85 -36.80
N LYS A 185 4.37 -27.82 -38.12
CA LYS A 185 5.30 -28.74 -38.81
C LYS A 185 6.25 -28.06 -39.81
N GLY A 186 6.40 -26.73 -39.73
CA GLY A 186 7.15 -25.94 -40.72
C GLY A 186 8.50 -25.35 -40.26
N GLY A 187 9.48 -26.19 -39.97
CA GLY A 187 10.90 -26.06 -40.35
C GLY A 187 11.68 -24.72 -40.29
N LYS A 188 11.39 -23.73 -39.45
CA LYS A 188 12.23 -22.50 -39.35
C LYS A 188 13.23 -22.47 -38.19
N HIS A 189 13.01 -23.26 -37.15
CA HIS A 189 13.85 -23.27 -35.95
C HIS A 189 14.37 -24.67 -35.69
N SER A 190 15.67 -24.78 -35.41
CA SER A 190 16.33 -26.01 -35.02
C SER A 190 16.17 -26.27 -33.53
N ARG A 191 16.22 -27.54 -33.13
CA ARG A 191 16.15 -27.94 -31.71
C ARG A 191 17.22 -27.23 -30.86
N SER A 192 18.42 -27.09 -31.41
CA SER A 192 19.55 -26.39 -30.79
C SER A 192 19.24 -24.92 -30.48
N GLU A 193 18.57 -24.21 -31.39
CA GLU A 193 18.19 -22.80 -31.18
C GLU A 193 17.15 -22.66 -30.07
N VAL A 194 16.17 -23.58 -30.03
CA VAL A 194 15.16 -23.58 -28.97
C VAL A 194 15.79 -23.91 -27.62
N ASP A 195 16.63 -24.94 -27.56
CA ASP A 195 17.33 -25.33 -26.34
C ASP A 195 18.26 -24.20 -25.85
N SER A 196 18.88 -23.44 -26.76
CA SER A 196 19.64 -22.23 -26.41
C SER A 196 18.76 -21.13 -25.82
N ALA A 197 17.62 -20.82 -26.45
CA ALA A 197 16.69 -19.79 -25.97
C ALA A 197 16.09 -20.15 -24.61
N PHE A 198 15.63 -21.39 -24.46
CA PHE A 198 15.06 -21.89 -23.20
C PHE A 198 16.13 -22.03 -22.11
N GLY A 199 17.34 -22.43 -22.49
CA GLY A 199 18.51 -22.47 -21.61
C GLY A 199 18.87 -21.09 -21.05
N LYS A 200 18.83 -20.03 -21.89
CA LYS A 200 19.03 -18.64 -21.44
C LYS A 200 17.96 -18.21 -20.44
N ALA A 201 16.69 -18.53 -20.69
CA ALA A 201 15.61 -18.26 -19.75
C ALA A 201 15.87 -18.94 -18.38
N LYS A 202 16.23 -20.22 -18.39
CA LYS A 202 16.56 -20.97 -17.15
C LYS A 202 17.77 -20.41 -16.44
N ALA A 203 18.82 -20.03 -17.17
CA ALA A 203 20.03 -19.44 -16.58
C ALA A 203 19.71 -18.09 -15.90
N GLU A 204 18.85 -17.27 -16.51
CA GLU A 204 18.39 -16.01 -15.91
C GLU A 204 17.56 -16.26 -14.65
N MET A 205 16.63 -17.22 -14.69
CA MET A 205 15.87 -17.66 -13.52
C MET A 205 16.80 -18.12 -12.40
N GLN A 206 17.81 -18.94 -12.70
CA GLN A 206 18.80 -19.41 -11.72
C GLN A 206 19.62 -18.27 -11.13
N THR A 207 20.09 -17.33 -11.96
CA THR A 207 20.89 -16.17 -11.53
C THR A 207 20.11 -15.31 -10.54
N LYS A 208 18.82 -15.06 -10.84
CA LYS A 208 17.92 -14.30 -9.97
C LYS A 208 17.36 -15.12 -8.80
N GLY A 209 17.51 -16.45 -8.84
CA GLY A 209 16.89 -17.36 -7.87
C GLY A 209 15.37 -17.44 -7.98
N ILE A 210 14.82 -17.23 -9.18
CA ILE A 210 13.39 -17.34 -9.46
C ILE A 210 13.08 -18.81 -9.78
N LEU A 211 12.08 -19.38 -9.14
CA LEU A 211 11.59 -20.72 -9.45
C LEU A 211 10.35 -20.64 -10.33
N MET A 212 9.98 -21.75 -10.96
CA MET A 212 8.81 -21.81 -11.85
C MET A 212 7.52 -21.40 -11.13
N ASP A 213 7.36 -21.80 -9.87
CA ASP A 213 6.22 -21.42 -9.03
C ASP A 213 6.20 -19.94 -8.63
N ASP A 214 7.32 -19.24 -8.79
CA ASP A 214 7.41 -17.81 -8.51
C ASP A 214 7.04 -16.94 -9.69
N LEU A 215 6.97 -17.53 -10.89
CA LEU A 215 6.58 -16.82 -12.08
C LEU A 215 5.11 -16.37 -12.00
N PRO A 216 4.79 -15.16 -12.48
CA PRO A 216 3.41 -14.74 -12.70
C PRO A 216 2.66 -15.75 -13.59
N GLY A 217 1.35 -15.89 -13.39
CA GLY A 217 0.52 -16.89 -14.08
C GLY A 217 0.78 -16.99 -15.59
N PRO A 218 0.70 -15.90 -16.36
CA PRO A 218 0.96 -15.93 -17.81
C PRO A 218 2.38 -16.37 -18.17
N VAL A 219 3.39 -15.97 -17.38
CA VAL A 219 4.80 -16.33 -17.61
C VAL A 219 5.05 -17.81 -17.24
N ARG A 220 4.31 -18.32 -16.26
CA ARG A 220 4.34 -19.74 -15.90
C ARG A 220 3.77 -20.63 -17.00
N GLU A 221 2.69 -20.20 -17.65
CA GLU A 221 2.14 -20.91 -18.82
C GLU A 221 3.15 -20.93 -19.97
N LEU A 222 3.84 -19.82 -20.26
CA LEU A 222 4.93 -19.82 -21.27
C LEU A 222 6.01 -20.87 -20.99
N TYR A 223 6.38 -21.09 -19.73
CA TYR A 223 7.32 -22.15 -19.35
C TYR A 223 6.77 -23.55 -19.64
N LYS A 224 5.49 -23.80 -19.35
CA LYS A 224 4.83 -25.08 -19.64
C LYS A 224 4.67 -25.30 -21.14
N ASP A 225 4.15 -24.31 -21.87
CA ASP A 225 3.95 -24.34 -23.32
C ASP A 225 5.26 -24.61 -24.05
N THR A 226 6.35 -23.94 -23.63
CA THR A 226 7.70 -24.23 -24.15
C THR A 226 8.07 -25.70 -23.92
N SER A 227 7.85 -26.21 -22.70
CA SER A 227 8.18 -27.59 -22.36
C SER A 227 7.31 -28.62 -23.08
N GLU A 228 6.04 -28.32 -23.35
CA GLU A 228 5.09 -29.19 -24.05
C GLU A 228 5.37 -29.20 -25.54
N ALA A 229 5.56 -28.03 -26.17
CA ALA A 229 5.97 -27.94 -27.57
C ALA A 229 7.31 -28.65 -27.83
N LEU A 230 8.26 -28.60 -26.88
CA LEU A 230 9.50 -29.39 -26.96
C LEU A 230 9.26 -30.91 -26.88
N LYS A 231 8.22 -31.39 -26.19
CA LYS A 231 7.86 -32.83 -26.15
C LYS A 231 7.16 -33.26 -27.43
N GLU A 232 6.32 -32.39 -27.99
CA GLU A 232 5.56 -32.61 -29.22
C GLU A 232 6.40 -32.38 -30.49
N ASN A 233 7.66 -31.97 -30.32
CA ASN A 233 8.58 -31.61 -31.40
C ASN A 233 8.08 -30.43 -32.27
N ASP A 234 7.22 -29.58 -31.72
CA ASP A 234 6.81 -28.31 -32.32
C ASP A 234 7.87 -27.24 -32.00
N LEU A 235 8.91 -27.20 -32.84
CA LEU A 235 10.04 -26.28 -32.68
C LEU A 235 9.64 -24.82 -32.95
N GLY A 236 8.58 -24.57 -33.71
CA GLY A 236 8.09 -23.24 -34.02
C GLY A 236 7.51 -22.57 -32.79
N THR A 237 6.52 -23.22 -32.18
CA THR A 237 5.87 -22.74 -30.95
C THR A 237 6.87 -22.69 -29.79
N ALA A 238 7.73 -23.72 -29.66
CA ALA A 238 8.73 -23.76 -28.60
C ALA A 238 9.74 -22.61 -28.68
N TYR A 239 10.18 -22.20 -29.87
CA TYR A 239 11.10 -21.08 -30.03
C TYR A 239 10.48 -19.75 -29.59
N VAL A 240 9.24 -19.50 -30.01
CA VAL A 240 8.52 -18.25 -29.72
C VAL A 240 8.27 -18.14 -28.23
N THR A 241 7.71 -19.18 -27.62
CA THR A 241 7.40 -19.23 -26.18
C THR A 241 8.67 -19.15 -25.33
N ALA A 242 9.76 -19.83 -25.70
CA ALA A 242 11.05 -19.74 -25.01
C ALA A 242 11.65 -18.32 -25.06
N THR A 243 11.57 -17.65 -26.21
CA THR A 243 12.10 -16.29 -26.38
C THR A 243 11.28 -15.27 -25.59
N GLN A 244 9.95 -15.43 -25.57
CA GLN A 244 9.06 -14.60 -24.75
C GLN A 244 9.32 -14.83 -23.26
N LEU A 245 9.44 -16.09 -22.82
CA LEU A 245 9.79 -16.45 -21.46
C LEU A 245 11.11 -15.78 -21.03
N TYR A 246 12.15 -15.86 -21.84
CA TYR A 246 13.44 -15.21 -21.55
C TYR A 246 13.28 -13.70 -21.34
N ARG A 247 12.55 -13.00 -22.22
CA ARG A 247 12.32 -11.55 -22.08
C ARG A 247 11.58 -11.21 -20.79
N GLN A 248 10.54 -11.98 -20.47
CA GLN A 248 9.74 -11.78 -19.26
C GLN A 248 10.56 -12.04 -17.99
N VAL A 249 11.30 -13.16 -17.92
CA VAL A 249 12.19 -13.47 -16.80
C VAL A 249 13.29 -12.42 -16.65
N LYS A 250 13.86 -11.95 -17.76
CA LYS A 250 14.87 -10.89 -17.73
C LYS A 250 14.31 -9.57 -17.20
N GLY A 251 13.04 -9.26 -17.47
CA GLY A 251 12.35 -8.08 -16.93
C GLY A 251 11.82 -8.23 -15.51
N LEU A 252 11.81 -9.44 -14.94
CA LEU A 252 11.38 -9.66 -13.56
C LEU A 252 12.47 -9.23 -12.57
N ASP A 253 12.17 -8.24 -11.74
CA ASP A 253 13.04 -7.83 -10.65
C ASP A 253 12.70 -8.58 -9.36
N VAL A 254 13.73 -8.94 -8.60
CA VAL A 254 13.58 -9.52 -7.27
C VAL A 254 13.46 -8.35 -6.29
N ASP A 255 12.27 -7.77 -6.24
CA ASP A 255 11.93 -6.64 -5.41
C ASP A 255 11.23 -7.07 -4.10
N LYS A 256 10.80 -6.06 -3.33
CA LYS A 256 10.07 -6.26 -2.08
C LYS A 256 8.80 -7.09 -2.28
N ASP A 257 8.02 -6.78 -3.30
CA ASP A 257 6.71 -7.40 -3.53
C ASP A 257 6.88 -8.87 -3.97
N PHE A 258 7.89 -9.15 -4.79
CA PHE A 258 8.28 -10.49 -5.20
C PHE A 258 8.65 -11.36 -3.98
N VAL A 259 9.54 -10.87 -3.12
CA VAL A 259 10.00 -11.61 -1.94
C VAL A 259 8.85 -11.81 -0.95
N GLN A 260 8.00 -10.80 -0.76
CA GLN A 260 6.82 -10.90 0.11
C GLN A 260 5.81 -11.94 -0.40
N ALA A 261 5.49 -11.92 -1.70
CA ALA A 261 4.60 -12.89 -2.32
C ALA A 261 5.15 -14.32 -2.20
N LYS A 262 6.47 -14.49 -2.38
CA LYS A 262 7.14 -15.78 -2.23
C LYS A 262 7.12 -16.29 -0.80
N SER A 263 7.47 -15.46 0.18
CA SER A 263 7.40 -15.81 1.60
C SER A 263 6.00 -16.25 2.01
N TYR A 264 4.95 -15.58 1.50
CA TYR A 264 3.56 -15.96 1.75
C TYR A 264 3.22 -17.34 1.18
N ARG A 265 3.59 -17.61 -0.09
CA ARG A 265 3.38 -18.94 -0.72
C ARG A 265 4.09 -20.05 0.05
N LEU A 266 5.36 -19.84 0.41
CA LEU A 266 6.15 -20.83 1.15
C LEU A 266 5.60 -21.09 2.53
N SER A 267 5.17 -20.05 3.24
CA SER A 267 4.55 -20.19 4.57
C SER A 267 3.21 -20.93 4.47
N ALA A 268 2.41 -20.66 3.44
CA ALA A 268 1.15 -21.39 3.21
C ALA A 268 1.40 -22.86 2.86
N LEU A 269 2.43 -23.16 2.06
CA LEU A 269 2.81 -24.53 1.71
C LEU A 269 3.33 -25.31 2.93
N ALA A 270 4.19 -24.67 3.74
CA ALA A 270 4.71 -25.24 4.98
C ALA A 270 3.59 -25.56 5.99
N LYS A 271 2.55 -24.73 6.09
CA LYS A 271 1.38 -25.01 6.94
C LYS A 271 0.54 -26.19 6.45
N ARG A 272 0.47 -26.39 5.14
CA ARG A 272 -0.31 -27.49 4.55
C ARG A 272 0.41 -28.83 4.64
N ARG A 273 1.74 -28.84 4.62
CA ARG A 273 2.54 -30.06 4.77
C ARG A 273 2.84 -30.28 6.25
N SER A 274 2.36 -31.38 6.82
CA SER A 274 2.75 -31.81 8.16
C SER A 274 4.22 -32.26 8.13
N LEU A 275 5.14 -31.32 8.31
CA LEU A 275 6.58 -31.58 8.30
C LEU A 275 7.03 -32.19 9.64
N PRO A 276 8.04 -33.08 9.65
CA PRO A 276 8.70 -33.53 10.88
C PRO A 276 9.31 -32.36 11.67
N ASP A 277 9.37 -32.46 12.99
CA ASP A 277 9.84 -31.38 13.89
C ASP A 277 11.22 -30.80 13.50
N GLY A 278 12.14 -31.66 13.06
CA GLY A 278 13.47 -31.24 12.59
C GLY A 278 13.41 -30.38 11.32
N ASP A 279 12.56 -30.76 10.37
CA ASP A 279 12.37 -30.03 9.11
C ASP A 279 11.57 -28.74 9.37
N GLN A 280 10.60 -28.74 10.29
CA GLN A 280 9.90 -27.51 10.70
C GLN A 280 10.86 -26.48 11.27
N LYS A 281 11.76 -26.89 12.17
CA LYS A 281 12.75 -25.99 12.78
C LYS A 281 13.68 -25.38 11.72
N ALA A 282 14.17 -26.19 10.79
CA ALA A 282 15.01 -25.72 9.68
C ALA A 282 14.28 -24.69 8.78
N VAL A 283 13.02 -24.95 8.46
CA VAL A 283 12.18 -24.02 7.69
C VAL A 283 11.97 -22.70 8.44
N SER A 284 11.67 -22.75 9.74
CA SER A 284 11.50 -21.54 10.56
C SER A 284 12.77 -20.69 10.66
N GLU A 285 13.94 -21.31 10.80
CA GLU A 285 15.23 -20.61 10.85
C GLU A 285 15.56 -19.92 9.51
N LEU A 286 15.29 -20.61 8.40
CA LEU A 286 15.46 -20.05 7.06
C LEU A 286 14.48 -18.90 6.79
N LEU A 287 13.24 -18.99 7.25
CA LEU A 287 12.26 -17.90 7.17
C LEU A 287 12.66 -16.69 8.03
N GLY A 288 13.18 -16.92 9.24
CA GLY A 288 13.70 -15.86 10.10
C GLY A 288 14.86 -15.10 9.44
N SER A 289 15.87 -15.84 8.96
CA SER A 289 17.01 -15.28 8.24
C SER A 289 16.61 -14.53 6.98
N ALA A 290 15.63 -15.05 6.21
CA ALA A 290 15.11 -14.37 5.04
C ALA A 290 14.36 -13.08 5.39
N THR A 291 13.67 -13.04 6.53
CA THR A 291 12.95 -11.86 7.03
C THR A 291 13.91 -10.76 7.46
N GLU A 292 15.02 -11.10 8.11
CA GLU A 292 16.08 -10.13 8.45
C GLU A 292 16.66 -9.49 7.18
N LEU A 293 17.03 -10.31 6.18
CA LEU A 293 17.53 -9.81 4.90
C LEU A 293 16.48 -8.99 4.13
N PHE A 294 15.20 -9.30 4.29
CA PHE A 294 14.11 -8.54 3.71
C PHE A 294 13.97 -7.16 4.37
N VAL A 295 14.05 -7.08 5.69
CA VAL A 295 14.03 -5.81 6.44
C VAL A 295 15.25 -4.94 6.10
N ASP A 296 16.42 -5.56 5.91
CA ASP A 296 17.64 -4.91 5.44
C ASP A 296 17.58 -4.40 3.99
N GLY A 297 16.49 -4.67 3.26
CA GLY A 297 16.35 -4.32 1.84
C GLY A 297 17.18 -5.19 0.89
N LYS A 298 17.76 -6.30 1.37
CA LYS A 298 18.60 -7.23 0.59
C LYS A 298 17.74 -8.32 -0.06
N TYR A 299 16.82 -7.92 -0.94
CA TYR A 299 15.82 -8.81 -1.54
C TYR A 299 16.40 -10.00 -2.32
N GLY A 300 17.49 -9.81 -3.07
CA GLY A 300 18.15 -10.91 -3.77
C GLY A 300 18.75 -11.96 -2.82
N ALA A 301 19.30 -11.54 -1.68
CA ALA A 301 19.83 -12.46 -0.67
C ALA A 301 18.69 -13.16 0.10
N ALA A 302 17.63 -12.42 0.43
CA ALA A 302 16.41 -12.97 1.03
C ALA A 302 15.80 -14.05 0.12
N ASN A 303 15.69 -13.80 -1.18
CA ASN A 303 15.17 -14.75 -2.15
C ASN A 303 16.00 -16.05 -2.22
N LYS A 304 17.34 -15.94 -2.17
CA LYS A 304 18.22 -17.12 -2.11
C LYS A 304 18.01 -17.94 -0.84
N LYS A 305 17.77 -17.30 0.31
CA LYS A 305 17.42 -18.01 1.55
C LYS A 305 16.06 -18.68 1.46
N LEU A 306 15.07 -18.04 0.85
CA LEU A 306 13.76 -18.65 0.61
C LEU A 306 13.84 -19.86 -0.33
N ASN A 307 14.74 -19.87 -1.31
CA ASN A 307 14.97 -21.04 -2.16
C ASN A 307 15.46 -22.27 -1.39
N ALA A 308 16.24 -22.06 -0.33
CA ALA A 308 16.74 -23.16 0.51
C ALA A 308 15.63 -23.86 1.30
N ILE A 309 14.42 -23.30 1.36
CA ILE A 309 13.25 -23.89 2.02
C ILE A 309 12.62 -24.98 1.14
N TYR A 310 12.69 -24.86 -0.19
CA TYR A 310 12.03 -25.77 -1.12
C TYR A 310 12.36 -27.26 -0.91
N PRO A 311 13.62 -27.68 -0.71
CA PRO A 311 13.96 -29.08 -0.48
C PRO A 311 13.28 -29.71 0.74
N TYR A 312 12.88 -28.91 1.73
CA TYR A 312 12.11 -29.39 2.89
C TYR A 312 10.62 -29.49 2.56
N LEU A 313 10.13 -28.62 1.67
CA LEU A 313 8.73 -28.54 1.28
C LEU A 313 8.38 -29.40 0.07
N SER A 314 9.34 -29.98 -0.64
CA SER A 314 9.13 -30.78 -1.87
C SER A 314 9.31 -32.30 -1.67
N LYS A 315 9.58 -32.77 -0.45
CA LYS A 315 9.62 -34.20 -0.09
C LYS A 315 8.22 -34.78 -0.02
#